data_AF-B6BIZ6-F1
#
_entry.id   AF-B6BIZ6-F1
#
_cell.length_a   1.000
_cell.length_b   1.000
_cell.length_c   1.000
_cell.angle_alpha   90.00
_cell.angle_beta   90.00
_cell.angle_gamma   90.00
#
_symmetry.space_group_name_H-M   'P 1'
#
loop_
_entity.id
_entity.type
_entity.pdbx_description
1 polymer ?
#
loop_
_entity_poly.entity_id
_entity_poly.type
_entity_poly.pdbx_seq_one_letter_code
_entity_poly.pdbx_strand_id
1 'polypeptide(L)'
;MDLETILQEFPIYNKLSPSELRSLISFIEVLEFEKDEIIFSVDEPFDYIATIYEGNVDYYVYNTEEDKVVRLGSYKRYPVGVYNVSTKKSPGIEIVATEKTILLAIHNNNMKKIEKLFPRIGMHLYKGIIKAQNQILQRLTTILIKHRGQKVP
;
A
#
# COMPACT_ATOMS: atom_id res chain seq x y z
N MET A 1 -4.76 18.17 -13.77
CA MET A 1 -5.42 17.95 -12.48
C MET A 1 -4.37 18.12 -11.40
N ASP A 2 -4.62 18.92 -10.38
CA ASP A 2 -3.62 19.13 -9.32
C ASP A 2 -3.52 17.92 -8.39
N LEU A 3 -2.37 17.76 -7.72
CA LEU A 3 -2.12 16.64 -6.83
C LEU A 3 -3.02 16.67 -5.58
N GLU A 4 -3.47 17.85 -5.14
CA GLU A 4 -4.41 17.99 -4.02
C GLU A 4 -5.73 17.25 -4.33
N THR A 5 -6.29 17.49 -5.52
CA THR A 5 -7.53 16.87 -6.00
C THR A 5 -7.38 15.36 -6.11
N ILE A 6 -6.26 14.89 -6.68
CA ILE A 6 -5.94 13.47 -6.81
C ILE A 6 -5.91 12.79 -5.44
N LEU A 7 -5.20 13.39 -4.48
CA LEU A 7 -5.07 12.81 -3.14
C LEU A 7 -6.43 12.68 -2.45
N GLN A 8 -7.32 13.65 -2.60
CA GLN A 8 -8.65 13.60 -1.99
C GLN A 8 -9.50 12.41 -2.44
N GLU A 9 -9.20 11.80 -3.58
CA GLU A 9 -9.92 10.60 -4.02
C GLU A 9 -9.58 9.35 -3.20
N PHE A 10 -8.49 9.37 -2.43
CA PHE A 10 -8.04 8.20 -1.67
C PHE A 10 -8.47 8.29 -0.19
N PRO A 11 -9.00 7.20 0.41
CA PRO A 11 -9.48 7.20 1.79
C PRO A 11 -8.46 7.60 2.86
N ILE A 12 -7.16 7.47 2.56
CA ILE A 12 -6.07 7.84 3.47
C ILE A 12 -5.86 9.36 3.55
N TYR A 13 -6.23 10.12 2.49
CA TYR A 13 -6.03 11.58 2.44
C TYR A 13 -7.33 12.38 2.43
N ASN A 14 -8.49 11.75 2.15
CA ASN A 14 -9.77 12.45 1.91
C ASN A 14 -10.37 13.25 3.09
N LYS A 15 -9.76 13.17 4.27
CA LYS A 15 -10.17 13.97 5.45
C LYS A 15 -9.23 15.14 5.76
N LEU A 16 -8.16 15.31 4.99
CA LEU A 16 -7.24 16.41 5.13
C LEU A 16 -7.82 17.65 4.43
N SER A 17 -7.74 18.79 5.12
CA SER A 17 -8.06 20.09 4.53
C SER A 17 -7.06 20.46 3.42
N PRO A 18 -7.39 21.39 2.52
CA PRO A 18 -6.47 21.82 1.47
C PRO A 18 -5.11 22.31 1.99
N SER A 19 -5.07 23.02 3.13
CA SER A 19 -3.81 23.46 3.74
C SER A 19 -2.98 22.29 4.32
N GLU A 20 -3.65 21.29 4.88
CA GLU A 20 -2.99 20.05 5.34
C GLU A 20 -2.44 19.24 4.15
N LEU A 21 -3.20 19.13 3.06
CA LEU A 21 -2.74 18.49 1.83
C LEU A 21 -1.50 19.18 1.25
N ARG A 22 -1.48 20.51 1.17
CA ARG A 22 -0.29 21.27 0.75
C ARG A 22 0.93 20.97 1.60
N SER A 23 0.75 20.89 2.92
CA SER A 23 1.84 20.56 3.83
C SER A 23 2.33 19.13 3.59
N LEU A 24 1.42 18.19 3.34
CA LEU A 24 1.71 16.78 3.07
C LEU A 24 2.43 16.55 1.72
N ILE A 25 2.06 17.29 0.66
CA ILE A 25 2.58 17.09 -0.70
C ILE A 25 4.11 17.12 -0.75
N SER A 26 4.74 17.98 0.07
CA SER A 26 6.22 18.07 0.15
C SER A 26 6.92 16.80 0.67
N PHE A 27 6.16 15.84 1.21
CA PHE A 27 6.66 14.56 1.70
C PHE A 27 6.33 13.39 0.77
N ILE A 28 5.58 13.64 -0.31
CA ILE A 28 5.15 12.63 -1.27
C ILE A 28 6.17 12.55 -2.39
N GLU A 29 6.58 11.33 -2.71
CA GLU A 29 7.39 10.98 -3.86
C GLU A 29 6.54 10.26 -4.89
N VAL A 30 6.75 10.57 -6.17
CA VAL A 30 6.10 9.87 -7.28
C VAL A 30 7.07 8.82 -7.78
N LEU A 31 6.69 7.55 -7.64
CA LEU A 31 7.46 6.43 -8.15
C LEU A 31 6.77 5.87 -9.39
N GLU A 32 7.52 5.69 -10.46
CA GLU A 32 7.05 5.09 -11.70
C GLU A 32 7.67 3.71 -11.87
N PHE A 33 6.84 2.75 -12.27
CA PHE A 33 7.25 1.39 -12.58
C PHE A 33 6.70 1.01 -13.94
N GLU A 34 7.53 0.38 -14.75
CA GLU A 34 7.13 -0.23 -16.01
C GLU A 34 6.49 -1.60 -15.75
N LYS A 35 5.81 -2.11 -16.78
CA LYS A 35 5.21 -3.44 -16.72
C LYS A 35 6.28 -4.49 -16.39
N ASP A 36 5.90 -5.45 -15.56
CA ASP A 36 6.69 -6.58 -15.08
C ASP A 36 7.85 -6.17 -14.12
N GLU A 37 7.96 -4.90 -13.72
CA GLU A 37 8.91 -4.46 -12.70
C GLU A 37 8.47 -4.84 -11.28
N ILE A 38 9.45 -5.24 -10.46
CA ILE A 38 9.25 -5.56 -9.04
C ILE A 38 9.19 -4.26 -8.25
N ILE A 39 8.03 -4.01 -7.64
CA ILE A 39 7.79 -2.89 -6.74
C ILE A 39 8.23 -3.25 -5.32
N PHE A 40 7.90 -4.47 -4.88
CA PHE A 40 8.34 -5.01 -3.59
C PHE A 40 8.89 -6.42 -3.79
N SER A 41 10.09 -6.69 -3.28
CA SER A 41 10.75 -8.01 -3.28
C SER A 41 10.55 -8.74 -1.94
N VAL A 42 10.51 -10.07 -1.99
CA VAL A 42 10.43 -10.94 -0.80
C VAL A 42 11.62 -10.75 0.14
N ASP A 43 12.80 -10.47 -0.41
CA ASP A 43 14.06 -10.49 0.36
C ASP A 43 14.50 -9.10 0.84
N GLU A 44 13.90 -8.05 0.30
CA GLU A 44 14.32 -6.68 0.57
C GLU A 44 13.33 -5.95 1.48
N PRO A 45 13.81 -5.29 2.55
CA PRO A 45 12.96 -4.40 3.32
C PRO A 45 12.70 -3.13 2.51
N PHE A 46 11.44 -2.69 2.52
CA PHE A 46 11.05 -1.43 1.88
C PHE A 46 10.80 -0.36 2.93
N ASP A 47 11.10 0.87 2.56
CA ASP A 47 11.13 1.98 3.50
C ASP A 47 10.03 3.01 3.26
N TYR A 48 9.02 2.70 2.45
CA TYR A 48 7.88 3.57 2.18
C TYR A 48 6.54 2.85 2.27
N ILE A 49 5.50 3.65 2.50
CA ILE A 49 4.11 3.32 2.17
C ILE A 49 3.76 4.04 0.89
N ALA A 50 2.92 3.45 0.04
CA ALA A 50 2.44 4.16 -1.14
C ALA A 50 0.99 3.86 -1.43
N THR A 51 0.38 4.69 -2.28
CA THR A 51 -0.92 4.41 -2.86
C THR A 51 -0.77 4.29 -4.37
N ILE A 52 -1.35 3.25 -4.97
CA ILE A 52 -1.41 3.09 -6.42
C ILE A 52 -2.27 4.22 -6.98
N TYR A 53 -1.67 5.17 -7.67
CA TYR A 53 -2.39 6.25 -8.34
C TYR A 53 -2.93 5.80 -9.68
N GLU A 54 -2.05 5.20 -10.49
CA GLU A 54 -2.35 4.69 -11.82
C GLU A 54 -1.72 3.30 -11.98
N GLY A 55 -2.33 2.48 -12.83
CA GLY A 55 -1.91 1.11 -13.09
C GLY A 55 -2.50 0.09 -12.13
N ASN A 56 -1.91 -1.09 -12.15
CA ASN A 56 -2.38 -2.27 -11.44
C ASN A 56 -1.19 -3.16 -11.06
N VAL A 57 -1.25 -3.71 -9.85
CA VAL A 57 -0.16 -4.52 -9.29
C VAL A 57 -0.67 -5.88 -8.86
N ASP A 58 0.18 -6.88 -8.99
CA ASP A 58 -0.07 -8.23 -8.50
C ASP A 58 0.72 -8.50 -7.22
N TYR A 59 0.08 -9.18 -6.28
CA TYR A 59 0.69 -9.65 -5.05
C TYR A 59 0.96 -11.13 -5.15
N TYR A 60 2.17 -11.53 -4.78
CA TYR A 60 2.61 -12.92 -4.73
C TYR A 60 3.13 -13.24 -3.34
N VAL A 61 2.84 -14.45 -2.87
CA VAL A 61 3.43 -15.00 -1.64
C VAL A 61 4.11 -16.31 -1.98
N TYR A 62 5.26 -16.56 -1.39
CA TYR A 62 5.89 -17.86 -1.47
C TYR A 62 5.31 -18.79 -0.39
N ASN A 63 4.63 -19.85 -0.82
CA ASN A 63 4.16 -20.89 0.07
C ASN A 63 5.30 -21.90 0.30
N THR A 64 5.94 -21.80 1.47
CA THR A 64 7.04 -22.68 1.86
C THR A 64 6.64 -24.14 2.04
N GLU A 65 5.36 -24.42 2.35
CA GLU A 65 4.88 -25.80 2.54
C GLU A 65 4.71 -26.53 1.20
N GLU A 66 4.32 -25.79 0.16
CA GLU A 66 4.05 -26.35 -1.18
C GLU A 66 5.15 -26.08 -2.19
N ASP A 67 6.21 -25.35 -1.81
CA ASP A 67 7.31 -24.88 -2.67
C ASP A 67 6.80 -24.17 -3.93
N LYS A 68 5.84 -23.24 -3.76
CA LYS A 68 5.14 -22.58 -4.87
C LYS A 68 4.90 -21.10 -4.61
N VAL A 69 5.00 -20.31 -5.68
CA VAL A 69 4.54 -18.91 -5.69
C VAL A 69 3.04 -18.88 -5.96
N VAL A 70 2.29 -18.26 -5.05
CA VAL A 70 0.83 -18.11 -5.15
C VAL A 70 0.50 -16.64 -5.37
N ARG A 71 -0.19 -16.34 -6.47
CA ARG A 71 -0.75 -15.01 -6.74
C ARG A 71 -1.98 -14.79 -5.84
N LEU A 72 -1.90 -13.81 -4.94
CA LEU A 72 -2.98 -13.45 -4.02
C LEU A 72 -4.08 -12.63 -4.70
N GLY A 73 -3.70 -11.81 -5.69
CA GLY A 73 -4.64 -11.02 -6.47
C GLY A 73 -4.04 -9.76 -7.08
N SER A 74 -4.86 -9.07 -7.85
CA SER A 74 -4.54 -7.78 -8.48
C SER A 74 -5.23 -6.63 -7.77
N TYR A 75 -4.51 -5.52 -7.61
CA TYR A 75 -5.00 -4.35 -6.89
C TYR A 75 -4.73 -3.06 -7.66
N LYS A 76 -5.75 -2.20 -7.69
CA LYS A 76 -5.71 -0.83 -8.20
C LYS A 76 -6.21 0.12 -7.12
N ARG A 77 -5.73 1.37 -7.15
CA ARG A 77 -6.15 2.42 -6.19
C ARG A 77 -6.02 2.01 -4.73
N TYR A 78 -4.97 1.25 -4.42
CA TYR A 78 -4.81 0.54 -3.16
C TYR A 78 -3.54 0.98 -2.42
N PRO A 79 -3.55 1.04 -1.08
CA PRO A 79 -2.34 1.30 -0.33
C PRO A 79 -1.44 0.05 -0.29
N VAL A 80 -0.17 0.24 -0.59
CA VAL A 80 0.89 -0.78 -0.62
C VAL A 80 1.97 -0.45 0.41
N GLY A 81 2.75 -1.44 0.84
CA GLY A 81 3.84 -1.25 1.81
C GLY A 81 3.40 -0.94 3.25
N VAL A 82 2.10 -1.00 3.56
CA VAL A 82 1.55 -0.59 4.87
C VAL A 82 2.11 -1.40 6.04
N TYR A 83 2.52 -2.65 5.79
CA TYR A 83 3.15 -3.52 6.79
C TYR A 83 4.51 -2.97 7.27
N ASN A 84 5.22 -2.21 6.43
CA ASN A 84 6.54 -1.65 6.76
C ASN A 84 6.47 -0.54 7.82
N VAL A 85 5.26 -0.02 8.10
CA VAL A 85 5.05 0.95 9.17
C VAL A 85 5.26 0.32 10.54
N SER A 86 4.89 -0.95 10.71
CA SER A 86 4.92 -1.64 12.00
C SER A 86 6.15 -2.53 12.20
N THR A 87 6.86 -2.90 11.13
CA THR A 87 8.04 -3.76 11.20
C THR A 87 9.02 -3.47 10.07
N LYS A 88 10.32 -3.74 10.32
CA LYS A 88 11.38 -3.67 9.31
C LYS A 88 11.60 -4.99 8.56
N LYS A 89 10.87 -6.03 8.91
CA LYS A 89 10.98 -7.33 8.26
C LYS A 89 10.09 -7.35 7.02
N SER A 90 10.61 -7.92 5.93
CA SER A 90 9.79 -8.23 4.77
C SER A 90 8.61 -9.13 5.20
N PRO A 91 7.39 -8.86 4.72
CA PRO A 91 6.24 -9.74 4.94
C PRO A 91 6.33 -11.05 4.16
N GLY A 92 7.39 -11.28 3.38
CA GLY A 92 7.51 -12.44 2.50
C GLY A 92 6.61 -12.35 1.27
N ILE A 93 6.32 -11.12 0.81
CA ILE A 93 5.42 -10.83 -0.30
C ILE A 93 6.21 -10.13 -1.39
N GLU A 94 6.00 -10.57 -2.63
CA GLU A 94 6.43 -9.85 -3.83
C GLU A 94 5.27 -9.06 -4.42
N ILE A 95 5.53 -7.85 -4.90
CA ILE A 95 4.55 -7.02 -5.59
C ILE A 95 5.15 -6.63 -6.93
N VAL A 96 4.44 -6.93 -8.02
CA VAL A 96 4.89 -6.69 -9.40
C VAL A 96 3.90 -5.81 -10.12
N ALA A 97 4.39 -4.84 -10.88
CA ALA A 97 3.57 -4.02 -11.77
C ALA A 97 3.07 -4.86 -12.95
N THR A 98 1.75 -4.91 -13.17
CA THR A 98 1.16 -5.66 -14.30
C THR A 98 1.00 -4.84 -15.57
N GLU A 99 1.16 -3.53 -15.44
CA GLU A 99 1.14 -2.49 -16.45
C GLU A 99 1.94 -1.29 -15.93
N LYS A 100 2.14 -0.24 -16.75
CA LYS A 100 2.75 1.00 -16.26
C LYS A 100 2.01 1.49 -15.02
N THR A 101 2.73 1.62 -13.91
CA THR A 101 2.17 1.86 -12.59
C THR A 101 2.82 3.09 -11.97
N ILE A 102 1.99 3.96 -11.41
CA ILE A 102 2.43 5.16 -10.71
C ILE A 102 2.00 5.05 -9.26
N LEU A 103 2.95 5.20 -8.34
CA LEU A 103 2.72 5.19 -6.91
C LEU A 103 2.96 6.57 -6.30
N LEU A 104 2.10 6.96 -5.36
CA LEU A 104 2.30 8.11 -4.49
C LEU A 104 2.85 7.62 -3.16
N ALA A 105 4.15 7.71 -2.98
CA ALA A 105 4.90 7.14 -1.88
C ALA A 105 5.21 8.17 -0.78
N ILE A 106 5.23 7.72 0.47
CA ILE A 106 5.74 8.47 1.61
C ILE A 106 6.74 7.56 2.33
N HIS A 107 8.01 7.95 2.31
CA HIS A 107 9.06 7.24 3.04
C HIS A 107 8.82 7.29 4.55
N ASN A 108 9.25 6.24 5.25
CA ASN A 108 9.12 6.06 6.68
C ASN A 108 9.81 7.19 7.46
N ASN A 109 10.91 7.74 6.94
CA ASN A 109 11.57 8.91 7.51
C ASN A 109 10.68 10.17 7.42
N ASN A 110 9.94 10.34 6.34
CA ASN A 110 9.01 11.44 6.10
C ASN A 110 7.74 11.25 6.94
N MET A 111 7.24 10.03 7.11
CA MET A 111 6.17 9.72 8.08
C MET A 111 6.53 10.22 9.48
N LYS A 112 7.75 9.92 9.97
CA LYS A 112 8.24 10.42 11.27
C LYS A 112 8.34 11.95 11.35
N LYS A 113 8.71 12.61 10.24
CA LYS A 113 8.72 14.07 10.17
C LYS A 113 7.29 14.64 10.23
N ILE A 114 6.35 14.04 9.50
CA ILE A 114 4.94 14.42 9.50
C ILE A 114 4.35 14.28 10.90
N GLU A 115 4.61 13.17 11.61
CA GLU A 115 4.19 12.98 13.00
C GLU A 115 4.67 14.11 13.92
N LYS A 116 5.92 14.54 13.75
CA LYS A 116 6.54 15.56 14.60
C LYS A 116 6.10 16.98 14.25
N LEU A 117 6.04 17.31 12.97
CA LEU A 117 5.77 18.66 12.46
C LEU A 117 4.27 18.94 12.31
N PHE A 118 3.50 17.92 11.95
CA PHE A 118 2.07 18.00 11.68
C PHE A 118 1.30 16.84 12.35
N PRO A 119 1.24 16.77 13.69
CA PRO A 119 0.70 15.61 14.41
C PRO A 119 -0.73 15.21 13.99
N ARG A 120 -1.56 16.21 13.66
CA ARG A 120 -2.92 15.97 13.16
C ARG A 120 -2.93 15.25 11.82
N ILE A 121 -2.05 15.65 10.89
CA ILE A 121 -1.90 14.99 9.58
C ILE A 121 -1.42 13.55 9.79
N GLY A 122 -0.36 13.36 10.58
CA GLY A 122 0.16 12.02 10.90
C GLY A 122 -0.94 11.10 11.45
N MET A 123 -1.69 11.56 12.45
CA MET A 123 -2.82 10.82 13.02
C MET A 123 -3.89 10.45 11.98
N HIS A 124 -4.20 11.36 11.05
CA HIS A 124 -5.14 11.07 9.97
C HIS A 124 -4.62 10.00 9.01
N LEU A 125 -3.35 10.06 8.63
CA LEU A 125 -2.71 9.05 7.77
C LEU A 125 -2.75 7.66 8.44
N TYR A 126 -2.37 7.54 9.71
CA TYR A 126 -2.43 6.26 10.43
C TYR A 126 -3.85 5.71 10.55
N LYS A 127 -4.85 6.57 10.79
CA LYS A 127 -6.26 6.15 10.77
C LYS A 127 -6.68 5.62 9.39
N GLY A 128 -6.24 6.27 8.32
CA GLY A 128 -6.47 5.82 6.95
C GLY A 128 -5.85 4.46 6.67
N ILE A 129 -4.59 4.28 7.07
CA ILE A 129 -3.82 3.03 7.02
C ILE A 129 -4.54 1.90 7.75
N ILE A 130 -4.91 2.11 9.02
CA ILE A 130 -5.59 1.10 9.85
C ILE A 130 -6.94 0.71 9.20
N LYS A 131 -7.69 1.70 8.71
CA LYS A 131 -8.96 1.44 8.03
C LYS A 131 -8.76 0.61 6.77
N ALA A 132 -7.76 0.93 5.96
CA ALA A 132 -7.45 0.15 4.77
C ALA A 132 -7.07 -1.29 5.14
N GLN A 133 -6.15 -1.48 6.09
CA GLN A 133 -5.74 -2.80 6.60
C GLN A 133 -6.93 -3.64 7.09
N ASN A 134 -7.84 -3.05 7.86
CA ASN A 134 -9.03 -3.73 8.34
C ASN A 134 -9.94 -4.20 7.19
N GLN A 135 -10.08 -3.42 6.12
CA GLN A 135 -10.84 -3.83 4.94
C GLN A 135 -10.18 -5.02 4.23
N ILE A 136 -8.85 -5.08 4.19
CA ILE A 136 -8.09 -6.23 3.66
C ILE A 136 -8.38 -7.47 4.48
N LEU A 137 -8.20 -7.38 5.81
CA LEU A 137 -8.37 -8.49 6.73
C LEU A 137 -9.79 -9.05 6.66
N GLN A 138 -10.80 -8.19 6.59
CA GLN A 138 -12.18 -8.61 6.39
C GLN A 138 -12.36 -9.38 5.09
N ARG A 139 -11.83 -8.88 3.96
CA ARG A 139 -11.92 -9.55 2.66
C ARG A 139 -11.22 -10.91 2.64
N LEU A 140 -10.00 -10.98 3.19
CA LEU A 140 -9.25 -12.25 3.30
C LEU A 140 -10.00 -13.26 4.18
N THR A 141 -10.56 -12.81 5.30
CA THR A 141 -11.37 -13.66 6.18
C THR A 141 -12.59 -14.21 5.44
N THR A 142 -13.29 -13.38 4.65
CA THR A 142 -14.41 -13.85 3.82
C THR A 142 -13.99 -14.91 2.79
N ILE A 143 -12.85 -14.73 2.13
CA ILE A 143 -12.31 -15.71 1.17
C ILE A 143 -11.96 -17.03 1.89
N LEU A 144 -11.25 -16.96 3.01
CA LEU A 144 -10.90 -18.14 3.81
C LEU A 144 -12.14 -18.89 4.30
N ILE A 145 -13.17 -18.20 4.78
CA ILE A 145 -14.45 -18.81 5.18
C ILE A 145 -15.13 -19.47 3.98
N LYS A 146 -15.16 -18.80 2.82
CA LYS A 146 -15.77 -19.32 1.59
C LYS A 146 -15.06 -20.59 1.09
N HIS A 147 -13.75 -20.71 1.32
CA HIS A 147 -12.95 -21.83 0.81
C HIS A 147 -12.66 -22.91 1.86
N ARG A 148 -12.96 -22.66 3.15
CA ARG A 148 -12.89 -23.66 4.23
C ARG A 148 -13.88 -24.84 4.11
N GLY A 149 -14.59 -24.96 3.00
CA GLY A 149 -15.46 -26.10 2.68
C GLY A 149 -15.35 -26.60 1.24
N GLN A 150 -14.43 -26.07 0.42
CA GLN A 150 -14.23 -26.51 -0.96
C GLN A 150 -12.77 -26.93 -1.15
N LYS A 151 -12.54 -28.21 -1.50
CA LYS A 151 -11.25 -28.65 -2.04
C LYS A 151 -10.98 -27.81 -3.29
N VAL A 152 -9.91 -27.03 -3.27
CA VAL A 152 -9.41 -26.37 -4.47
C VAL A 152 -8.97 -27.49 -5.44
N PRO A 153 -9.47 -27.51 -6.69
CA PRO A 153 -9.11 -28.53 -7.67
C PRO A 153 -7.63 -28.44 -8.08
#